data_AF-A0A9E1ZUJ8-F1
#
_entry.id   AF-A0A9E1ZUJ8-F1
#
_cell.length_a   1.000
_cell.length_b   1.000
_cell.length_c   1.000
_cell.angle_alpha   90.00
_cell.angle_beta   90.00
_cell.angle_gamma   90.00
#
_symmetry.space_group_name_H-M   'P 1'
#
loop_
_entity.id
_entity.type
_entity.pdbx_description
1 polymer ?
#
loop_
_entity_poly.entity_id
_entity_poly.type
_entity_poly.pdbx_seq_one_letter_code
_entity_poly.pdbx_strand_id
1 'polypeptide(L)'
;MSDSNVIGIIGGSGVSEIDGLSNTRWEKVTSSFGEPSDELLFGELDGQQIVFLPRHGRGHRIPPSELNFCANIDALKRAGVTEIISVSAVGSLKEELPPGTFVIVDQFIDRTFARTKSFFSTGLVAHVGLGHPVCGRLGDALEAAATELDIPVARGGTYLVMEGPQFSTLAESELYRSWNCDVIGMTNMPEAKLAREAEMCYATVAMVTDFDCWHPDHDHVTVE
;
A
#
# COMPACT_ATOMS: atom_id res chain seq x y z
N MET A 1 4.11 29.85 0.02
CA MET A 1 4.03 28.44 0.47
C MET A 1 5.13 27.73 -0.28
N SER A 2 6.02 27.00 0.37
CA SER A 2 7.08 26.29 -0.35
C SER A 2 6.43 25.25 -1.26
N ASP A 3 6.63 25.38 -2.56
CA ASP A 3 6.09 24.52 -3.64
C ASP A 3 6.69 23.09 -3.65
N SER A 4 7.15 22.58 -2.51
CA SER A 4 7.77 21.26 -2.40
C SER A 4 6.71 20.23 -2.00
N ASN A 5 6.48 19.22 -2.84
CA ASN A 5 5.65 18.07 -2.51
C ASN A 5 6.18 17.40 -1.24
N VAL A 6 5.30 16.86 -0.39
CA VAL A 6 5.66 16.04 0.77
C VAL A 6 5.29 14.60 0.44
N ILE A 7 6.26 13.69 0.53
CA ILE A 7 6.07 12.28 0.19
C ILE A 7 5.77 11.51 1.48
N GLY A 8 4.59 10.93 1.54
CA GLY A 8 4.20 9.94 2.52
C GLY A 8 4.64 8.55 2.09
N ILE A 9 5.21 7.77 3.01
CA ILE A 9 5.51 6.36 2.79
C ILE A 9 4.68 5.54 3.78
N ILE A 10 3.86 4.62 3.27
CA ILE A 10 3.13 3.66 4.10
C ILE A 10 3.82 2.31 4.00
N GLY A 11 4.55 1.93 5.05
CA GLY A 11 5.32 0.70 5.11
C GLY A 11 4.49 -0.50 5.59
N GLY A 12 4.44 -1.56 4.78
CA GLY A 12 3.86 -2.85 5.16
C GLY A 12 4.84 -3.76 5.91
N SER A 13 4.57 -5.07 5.88
CA SER A 13 5.54 -6.08 6.31
C SER A 13 6.86 -5.91 5.57
N GLY A 14 7.98 -6.01 6.29
CA GLY A 14 9.33 -5.88 5.72
C GLY A 14 9.85 -4.44 5.57
N VAL A 15 9.04 -3.40 5.82
CA VAL A 15 9.49 -1.99 5.77
C VAL A 15 9.12 -1.30 7.08
N SER A 16 10.03 -1.35 8.06
CA SER A 16 9.88 -0.70 9.36
C SER A 16 10.63 0.63 9.48
N GLU A 17 11.66 0.82 8.66
CA GLU A 17 12.56 1.98 8.69
C GLU A 17 12.90 2.37 7.24
N ILE A 18 13.32 3.62 7.04
CA ILE A 18 13.84 4.11 5.76
C ILE A 18 15.27 4.55 6.02
N ASP A 19 16.21 3.81 5.44
CA ASP A 19 17.63 4.11 5.52
C ASP A 19 17.93 5.47 4.90
N GLY A 20 18.85 6.21 5.51
CA GLY A 20 19.29 7.52 5.02
C GLY A 20 18.41 8.70 5.42
N LEU A 21 17.29 8.49 6.13
CA LEU A 21 16.54 9.61 6.68
C LEU A 21 17.37 10.40 7.72
N SER A 22 17.36 11.71 7.55
CA SER A 22 17.93 12.68 8.48
C SER A 22 16.83 13.51 9.15
N ASN A 23 17.18 14.25 10.21
CA ASN A 23 16.26 15.14 10.94
C ASN A 23 14.97 14.44 11.42
N THR A 24 15.11 13.17 11.84
CA THR A 24 13.97 12.33 12.13
C THR A 24 13.31 12.65 13.47
N ARG A 25 11.98 12.62 13.50
CA ARG A 25 11.19 12.70 14.74
C ARG A 25 9.89 11.91 14.60
N TRP A 26 9.54 11.18 15.64
CA TRP A 26 8.19 10.62 15.78
C TRP A 26 7.27 11.69 16.36
N GLU A 27 6.10 11.87 15.76
CA GLU A 27 5.13 12.87 16.19
C GLU A 27 3.71 12.31 16.06
N LYS A 28 2.91 12.51 17.10
CA LYS A 28 1.49 12.13 17.10
C LYS A 28 0.69 13.16 16.29
N VAL A 29 0.06 12.70 15.22
CA VAL A 29 -0.90 13.50 14.43
C VAL A 29 -2.31 13.03 14.73
N THR A 30 -3.19 13.94 15.15
CA THR A 30 -4.59 13.63 15.46
C THR A 30 -5.40 13.50 14.19
N SER A 31 -6.29 12.50 14.16
CA SER A 31 -7.22 12.25 13.05
C SER A 31 -8.66 12.42 13.52
N SER A 32 -9.54 12.87 12.61
CA SER A 32 -10.99 12.95 12.86
C SER A 32 -11.69 11.59 12.76
N PHE A 33 -10.97 10.54 12.34
CA PHE A 33 -11.49 9.19 12.12
C PHE A 33 -10.97 8.17 13.13
N GLY A 34 -10.52 8.64 14.30
CA GLY A 34 -9.90 7.83 15.34
C GLY A 34 -8.38 7.80 15.24
N GLU A 35 -7.75 6.88 15.95
CA GLU A 35 -6.29 6.79 16.01
C GLU A 35 -5.72 6.13 14.75
N PRO A 36 -4.64 6.69 14.16
CA PRO A 36 -3.83 6.00 13.17
C PRO A 36 -3.12 4.77 13.77
N SER A 37 -2.51 3.97 12.91
CA SER A 37 -1.78 2.76 13.32
C SER A 37 -0.63 3.05 14.30
N ASP A 38 0.02 4.19 14.15
CA ASP A 38 1.09 4.67 15.02
C ASP A 38 1.28 6.19 14.89
N GLU A 39 2.25 6.74 15.62
CA GLU A 39 2.81 8.06 15.33
C GLU A 39 3.38 8.12 13.91
N LEU A 40 3.51 9.33 13.35
CA LEU A 40 4.18 9.51 12.06
C LEU A 40 5.65 9.81 12.30
N LEU A 41 6.54 9.20 11.51
CA LEU A 41 7.95 9.52 11.48
C LEU A 41 8.20 10.58 10.41
N PHE A 42 8.48 11.81 10.83
CA PHE A 42 8.91 12.87 9.94
C PHE A 42 10.41 12.79 9.75
N GLY A 43 10.90 13.09 8.54
CA GLY A 43 12.32 13.18 8.25
C GLY A 43 12.59 13.76 6.87
N GLU A 44 13.87 13.77 6.50
CA GLU A 44 14.33 14.30 5.22
C GLU A 44 15.29 13.31 4.55
N LEU A 45 15.09 13.07 3.25
CA LEU A 45 16.01 12.31 2.41
C LEU A 45 16.48 13.22 1.28
N ASP A 46 17.78 13.53 1.23
CA ASP A 46 18.37 14.43 0.23
C ASP A 46 17.62 15.78 0.06
N GLY A 47 17.10 16.33 1.17
CA GLY A 47 16.32 17.56 1.21
C GLY A 47 14.83 17.42 0.86
N GLN A 48 14.38 16.23 0.43
CA GLN A 48 12.97 15.91 0.23
C GLN A 48 12.32 15.56 1.56
N GLN A 49 11.20 16.23 1.88
CA GLN A 49 10.41 15.95 3.08
C GLN A 49 9.71 14.59 2.93
N ILE A 50 9.90 13.72 3.92
CA ILE A 50 9.32 12.38 4.01
C ILE A 50 8.49 12.27 5.30
N VAL A 51 7.32 11.64 5.19
CA VAL A 51 6.48 11.27 6.32
C VAL A 51 6.19 9.77 6.25
N PHE A 52 6.75 9.00 7.17
CA PHE A 52 6.58 7.55 7.21
C PHE A 52 5.52 7.13 8.23
N LEU A 53 4.69 6.17 7.82
CA LEU A 53 3.69 5.51 8.66
C LEU A 53 3.85 3.98 8.56
N PRO A 54 4.20 3.28 9.66
CA PRO A 54 4.16 1.83 9.67
C PRO A 54 2.70 1.36 9.68
N ARG A 55 2.24 0.73 8.59
CA ARG A 55 0.84 0.33 8.39
C ARG A 55 0.31 -0.49 9.56
N HIS A 56 1.08 -1.46 10.04
CA HIS A 56 0.68 -2.37 11.12
C HIS A 56 1.11 -1.89 12.52
N GLY A 57 1.55 -0.63 12.62
CA GLY A 57 2.21 -0.08 13.80
C GLY A 57 3.60 -0.67 14.03
N ARG A 58 4.41 0.02 14.84
CA ARG A 58 5.70 -0.52 15.31
C ARG A 58 5.43 -1.81 16.09
N GLY A 59 6.23 -2.85 15.78
CA GLY A 59 6.05 -4.21 16.30
C GLY A 59 5.01 -5.06 15.55
N HIS A 60 4.48 -4.60 14.42
CA HIS A 60 3.57 -5.37 13.54
C HIS A 60 2.35 -5.96 14.28
N ARG A 61 1.65 -5.12 15.05
CA ARG A 61 0.65 -5.56 16.04
C ARG A 61 -0.80 -5.46 15.58
N ILE A 62 -1.07 -4.79 14.45
CA ILE A 62 -2.43 -4.54 13.95
C ILE A 62 -2.69 -5.41 12.71
N PRO A 63 -3.63 -6.36 12.74
CA PRO A 63 -3.93 -7.19 11.57
C PRO A 63 -4.64 -6.38 10.47
N PRO A 64 -4.58 -6.80 9.20
CA PRO A 64 -5.10 -6.04 8.06
C PRO A 64 -6.56 -5.56 8.18
N SER A 65 -7.47 -6.40 8.69
CA SER A 65 -8.90 -6.07 8.85
C SER A 65 -9.18 -5.04 9.95
N GLU A 66 -8.27 -4.87 10.91
CA GLU A 66 -8.42 -3.95 12.04
C GLU A 66 -7.69 -2.61 11.81
N LEU A 67 -7.00 -2.47 10.68
CA LEU A 67 -6.36 -1.23 10.29
C LEU A 67 -7.37 -0.09 10.15
N ASN A 68 -7.12 1.02 10.82
CA ASN A 68 -7.90 2.24 10.64
C ASN A 68 -7.39 3.05 9.44
N PHE A 69 -7.74 2.58 8.23
CA PHE A 69 -7.29 3.21 6.99
C PHE A 69 -7.70 4.68 6.87
N CYS A 70 -8.91 5.05 7.33
CA CYS A 70 -9.36 6.45 7.32
C CYS A 70 -8.45 7.32 8.19
N ALA A 71 -8.13 6.88 9.41
CA ALA A 71 -7.25 7.65 10.29
C ALA A 71 -5.83 7.77 9.75
N ASN A 72 -5.30 6.70 9.14
CA ASN A 72 -3.98 6.71 8.50
C ASN A 72 -3.90 7.77 7.39
N ILE A 73 -4.86 7.76 6.47
CA ILE A 73 -4.89 8.69 5.35
C ILE A 73 -5.19 10.13 5.80
N ASP A 74 -6.10 10.33 6.76
CA ASP A 74 -6.39 11.67 7.33
C ASP A 74 -5.18 12.24 8.06
N ALA A 75 -4.46 11.44 8.85
CA ALA A 75 -3.24 11.88 9.53
C ALA A 75 -2.15 12.28 8.55
N LEU A 76 -1.90 11.50 7.49
CA LEU A 76 -0.96 11.87 6.43
C LEU A 76 -1.36 13.17 5.74
N LYS A 77 -2.65 13.33 5.40
CA LYS A 77 -3.16 14.58 4.79
C LYS A 77 -2.91 15.79 5.70
N ARG A 78 -3.16 15.66 7.00
CA ARG A 78 -2.92 16.72 8.00
C ARG A 78 -1.45 17.02 8.22
N ALA A 79 -0.58 16.02 8.05
CA ALA A 79 0.86 16.19 8.05
C ALA A 79 1.39 16.90 6.79
N GLY A 80 0.52 17.27 5.85
CA GLY A 80 0.87 17.97 4.61
C GLY A 80 1.28 17.06 3.47
N VAL A 81 1.12 15.74 3.60
CA VAL A 81 1.43 14.78 2.53
C VAL A 81 0.58 15.08 1.29
N THR A 82 1.25 15.10 0.14
CA THR A 82 0.63 15.30 -1.17
C THR A 82 0.71 14.05 -2.05
N GLU A 83 1.70 13.19 -1.80
CA GLU A 83 1.98 11.98 -2.57
C GLU A 83 2.23 10.82 -1.62
N ILE A 84 1.64 9.66 -1.87
CA ILE A 84 1.80 8.46 -1.06
C ILE A 84 2.43 7.38 -1.93
N ILE A 85 3.57 6.86 -1.46
CA ILE A 85 4.17 5.62 -1.92
C ILE A 85 3.85 4.54 -0.88
N SER A 86 2.99 3.61 -1.27
CA SER A 86 2.64 2.46 -0.46
C SER A 86 3.57 1.29 -0.79
N VAL A 87 4.04 0.57 0.22
CA VAL A 87 4.84 -0.64 0.04
C VAL A 87 4.15 -1.80 0.76
N SER A 88 4.00 -2.93 0.07
CA SER A 88 3.28 -4.10 0.57
C SER A 88 3.93 -5.39 0.11
N ALA A 89 4.17 -6.33 1.04
CA ALA A 89 4.44 -7.72 0.70
C ALA A 89 3.18 -8.36 0.08
N VAL A 90 3.35 -9.18 -0.95
CA VAL A 90 2.27 -9.83 -1.69
C VAL A 90 2.65 -11.24 -2.14
N GLY A 91 1.63 -12.07 -2.33
CA GLY A 91 1.77 -13.30 -3.11
C GLY A 91 1.59 -13.01 -4.59
N SER A 92 2.33 -13.74 -5.42
CA SER A 92 2.17 -13.72 -6.88
C SER A 92 1.12 -14.73 -7.32
N LEU A 93 0.32 -14.32 -8.30
CA LEU A 93 -0.63 -15.18 -9.01
C LEU A 93 -0.15 -15.49 -10.44
N LYS A 94 1.12 -15.24 -10.75
CA LYS A 94 1.73 -15.35 -12.09
C LYS A 94 3.11 -16.00 -12.01
N GLU A 95 3.41 -16.91 -12.94
CA GLU A 95 4.72 -17.58 -12.96
C GLU A 95 5.85 -16.60 -13.30
N GLU A 96 5.54 -15.65 -14.17
CA GLU A 96 6.43 -14.58 -14.63
C GLU A 96 6.69 -13.48 -13.57
N LEU A 97 6.05 -13.54 -12.40
CA LEU A 97 6.28 -12.64 -11.27
C LEU A 97 6.79 -13.45 -10.06
N PRO A 98 8.03 -13.99 -10.08
CA PRO A 98 8.55 -14.78 -8.96
C PRO A 98 8.86 -13.94 -7.72
N PRO A 99 9.01 -14.56 -6.53
CA PRO A 99 9.52 -13.90 -5.33
C PRO A 99 10.79 -13.09 -5.60
N GLY A 100 10.86 -11.90 -5.01
CA GLY A 100 11.89 -10.88 -5.28
C GLY A 100 11.52 -9.91 -6.41
N THR A 101 10.45 -10.15 -7.16
CA THR A 101 9.95 -9.21 -8.16
C THR A 101 9.21 -8.05 -7.51
N PHE A 102 9.46 -6.83 -7.96
CA PHE A 102 8.65 -5.66 -7.63
C PHE A 102 7.58 -5.43 -8.70
N VAL A 103 6.36 -5.07 -8.28
CA VAL A 103 5.25 -4.75 -9.19
C VAL A 103 4.67 -3.39 -8.83
N ILE A 104 4.70 -2.46 -9.78
CA ILE A 104 4.06 -1.13 -9.65
C ILE A 104 2.63 -1.25 -10.16
N VAL A 105 1.76 -1.73 -9.26
CA VAL A 105 0.33 -2.04 -9.50
C VAL A 105 -0.44 -0.79 -9.94
N ASP A 106 -1.37 -0.98 -10.88
CA ASP A 106 -2.23 0.08 -11.39
C ASP A 106 -3.74 -0.22 -11.34
N GLN A 107 -4.12 -1.45 -11.03
CA GLN A 107 -5.51 -1.90 -10.90
C GLN A 107 -5.73 -2.73 -9.66
N PHE A 108 -6.98 -2.78 -9.20
CA PHE A 108 -7.36 -3.51 -7.99
C PHE A 108 -8.68 -4.25 -8.17
N ILE A 109 -8.77 -5.43 -7.57
CA ILE A 109 -10.03 -6.12 -7.28
C ILE A 109 -10.19 -6.19 -5.76
N ASP A 110 -11.25 -5.57 -5.24
CA ASP A 110 -11.50 -5.44 -3.80
C ASP A 110 -12.44 -6.54 -3.31
N ARG A 111 -11.89 -7.54 -2.60
CA ARG A 111 -12.63 -8.63 -1.94
C ARG A 111 -12.83 -8.39 -0.44
N THR A 112 -12.45 -7.21 0.06
CA THR A 112 -12.66 -6.83 1.46
C THR A 112 -14.14 -6.52 1.71
N PHE A 113 -14.62 -6.75 2.93
CA PHE A 113 -16.03 -6.56 3.30
C PHE A 113 -16.22 -5.91 4.68
N ALA A 114 -15.24 -6.00 5.59
CA ALA A 114 -15.40 -5.54 6.97
C ALA A 114 -14.98 -4.08 7.21
N ARG A 115 -14.32 -3.45 6.23
CA ARG A 115 -13.55 -2.20 6.40
C ARG A 115 -14.37 -0.97 6.07
N THR A 116 -14.12 0.16 6.77
CA THR A 116 -14.62 1.47 6.35
C THR A 116 -13.84 1.96 5.12
N LYS A 117 -14.53 2.21 4.00
CA LYS A 117 -13.90 2.46 2.69
C LYS A 117 -14.03 3.88 2.15
N SER A 118 -14.64 4.79 2.91
CA SER A 118 -14.87 6.17 2.50
C SER A 118 -14.88 7.09 3.72
N PHE A 119 -14.42 8.32 3.53
CA PHE A 119 -14.61 9.41 4.48
C PHE A 119 -16.05 9.92 4.48
N PHE A 120 -16.79 9.65 3.41
CA PHE A 120 -18.16 10.10 3.20
C PHE A 120 -19.15 9.04 3.68
N SER A 121 -20.14 9.47 4.48
CA SER A 121 -21.13 8.59 5.08
C SER A 121 -22.48 9.31 5.21
N THR A 122 -23.45 8.73 5.91
CA THR A 122 -24.78 9.33 6.08
C THR A 122 -24.68 10.78 6.55
N GLY A 123 -25.18 11.69 5.73
CA GLY A 123 -25.08 13.14 5.93
C GLY A 123 -24.26 13.86 4.86
N LEU A 124 -23.34 13.16 4.18
CA LEU A 124 -22.59 13.68 3.04
C LEU A 124 -22.16 12.53 2.14
N VAL A 125 -22.71 12.47 0.92
CA VAL A 125 -22.44 11.40 -0.05
C VAL A 125 -21.53 11.91 -1.15
N ALA A 126 -20.46 11.18 -1.45
CA ALA A 126 -19.60 11.40 -2.60
C ALA A 126 -19.44 10.11 -3.42
N HIS A 127 -19.32 10.27 -4.73
CA HIS A 127 -19.06 9.17 -5.67
C HIS A 127 -17.79 9.47 -6.45
N VAL A 128 -16.64 9.17 -5.84
CA VAL A 128 -15.34 9.48 -6.43
C VAL A 128 -14.96 8.41 -7.46
N GLY A 129 -14.58 8.86 -8.66
CA GLY A 129 -14.18 7.97 -9.75
C GLY A 129 -12.88 7.23 -9.42
N LEU A 130 -12.87 5.92 -9.69
CA LEU A 130 -11.74 5.03 -9.36
C LEU A 130 -11.33 4.13 -10.54
N GLY A 131 -11.70 4.48 -11.78
CA GLY A 131 -11.34 3.69 -12.96
C GLY A 131 -9.81 3.60 -13.19
N HIS A 132 -9.09 4.64 -12.77
CA HIS A 132 -7.62 4.66 -12.70
C HIS A 132 -7.23 4.99 -11.25
N PRO A 133 -7.12 3.97 -10.38
CA PRO A 133 -7.04 4.15 -8.94
C PRO A 133 -5.73 4.84 -8.51
N VAL A 134 -4.63 4.60 -9.21
CA VAL A 134 -3.29 5.12 -8.89
C VAL A 134 -2.93 6.37 -9.70
N CYS A 135 -1.85 7.05 -9.29
CA CYS A 135 -1.24 8.17 -9.99
C CYS A 135 -0.20 7.68 -10.99
N GLY A 136 -0.48 7.85 -12.29
CA GLY A 136 0.45 7.45 -13.37
C GLY A 136 1.83 8.08 -13.21
N ARG A 137 1.90 9.41 -13.00
CA ARG A 137 3.16 10.14 -12.79
C ARG A 137 4.04 9.54 -11.69
N LEU A 138 3.44 9.15 -10.56
CA LEU A 138 4.20 8.57 -9.46
C LEU A 138 4.67 7.14 -9.81
N GLY A 139 3.84 6.36 -10.50
CA GLY A 139 4.26 5.06 -11.04
C GLY A 139 5.40 5.17 -12.05
N ASP A 140 5.37 6.17 -12.93
CA ASP A 140 6.43 6.39 -13.93
C ASP A 140 7.75 6.80 -13.27
N ALA A 141 7.69 7.63 -12.21
CA ALA A 141 8.85 7.99 -11.41
C ALA A 141 9.46 6.76 -10.68
N LEU A 142 8.62 5.88 -10.14
CA LEU A 142 9.05 4.63 -9.50
C LEU A 142 9.71 3.67 -10.50
N GLU A 143 9.13 3.52 -11.70
CA GLU A 143 9.69 2.68 -12.77
C GLU A 143 11.05 3.22 -13.25
N ALA A 144 11.17 4.54 -13.43
CA ALA A 144 12.43 5.18 -13.80
C ALA A 144 13.51 4.97 -12.73
N ALA A 145 13.16 5.14 -11.45
CA ALA A 145 14.10 4.91 -10.34
C ALA A 145 14.55 3.45 -10.25
N ALA A 146 13.62 2.49 -10.41
CA ALA A 146 13.97 1.07 -10.44
C ALA A 146 14.90 0.73 -11.62
N THR A 147 14.65 1.32 -12.80
CA THR A 147 15.48 1.14 -14.00
C THR A 147 16.90 1.70 -13.77
N GLU A 148 17.03 2.87 -13.17
CA GLU A 148 18.34 3.47 -12.87
C GLU A 148 19.16 2.64 -11.87
N LEU A 149 18.48 1.93 -10.96
CA LEU A 149 19.09 1.06 -9.96
C LEU A 149 19.29 -0.39 -10.43
N ASP A 150 18.99 -0.69 -11.71
CA ASP A 150 19.00 -2.06 -12.26
C ASP A 150 18.13 -3.05 -11.44
N ILE A 151 17.03 -2.56 -10.85
CA ILE A 151 16.08 -3.38 -10.08
C ILE A 151 15.01 -3.93 -11.04
N PRO A 152 14.85 -5.26 -11.14
CA PRO A 152 13.76 -5.85 -11.91
C PRO A 152 12.39 -5.42 -11.37
N VAL A 153 11.60 -4.77 -12.22
CA VAL A 153 10.27 -4.29 -11.88
C VAL A 153 9.27 -4.57 -13.01
N ALA A 154 8.06 -4.97 -12.65
CA ALA A 154 6.92 -5.03 -13.56
C ALA A 154 6.05 -3.77 -13.39
N ARG A 155 5.70 -3.13 -14.51
CA ARG A 155 4.82 -1.98 -14.53
C ARG A 155 3.40 -2.39 -14.89
N GLY A 156 2.45 -1.98 -14.06
CA GLY A 156 1.05 -2.37 -14.19
C GLY A 156 0.77 -3.71 -13.51
N GLY A 157 -0.52 -4.02 -13.35
CA GLY A 157 -0.98 -5.27 -12.74
C GLY A 157 -2.20 -5.07 -11.88
N THR A 158 -3.01 -6.11 -11.77
CA THR A 158 -4.22 -6.18 -10.97
C THR A 158 -3.91 -6.83 -9.63
N TYR A 159 -3.98 -6.04 -8.57
CA TYR A 159 -3.86 -6.50 -7.19
C TYR A 159 -5.22 -6.96 -6.67
N LEU A 160 -5.34 -8.23 -6.29
CA LEU A 160 -6.49 -8.72 -5.55
C LEU A 160 -6.31 -8.46 -4.05
N VAL A 161 -7.19 -7.65 -3.47
CA VAL A 161 -7.19 -7.37 -2.03
C VAL A 161 -8.16 -8.28 -1.32
N MET A 162 -7.66 -9.27 -0.58
CA MET A 162 -8.46 -10.14 0.28
C MET A 162 -8.60 -9.58 1.70
N GLU A 163 -9.58 -10.07 2.46
CA GLU A 163 -9.84 -9.58 3.82
C GLU A 163 -8.74 -9.99 4.81
N GLY A 164 -8.33 -11.27 4.79
CA GLY A 164 -7.48 -11.86 5.83
C GLY A 164 -8.25 -12.23 7.11
N PRO A 165 -7.55 -12.64 8.19
CA PRO A 165 -6.10 -12.76 8.30
C PRO A 165 -5.55 -14.07 7.73
N GLN A 166 -6.38 -15.08 7.48
CA GLN A 166 -5.92 -16.31 6.83
C GLN A 166 -5.55 -16.05 5.37
N PHE A 167 -4.51 -16.72 4.90
CA PHE A 167 -4.18 -16.79 3.47
C PHE A 167 -5.25 -17.57 2.70
N SER A 168 -5.19 -17.45 1.38
CA SER A 168 -6.11 -18.15 0.47
C SER A 168 -6.02 -19.66 0.63
N THR A 169 -7.14 -20.33 0.42
CA THR A 169 -7.12 -21.73 0.01
C THR A 169 -6.61 -21.86 -1.43
N LEU A 170 -6.13 -23.04 -1.82
CA LEU A 170 -5.73 -23.31 -3.22
C LEU A 170 -6.86 -23.01 -4.22
N ALA A 171 -8.11 -23.34 -3.85
CA ALA A 171 -9.27 -23.08 -4.71
C ALA A 171 -9.52 -21.58 -4.91
N GLU A 172 -9.29 -20.75 -3.88
CA GLU A 172 -9.35 -19.30 -4.00
C GLU A 172 -8.20 -18.77 -4.86
N SER A 173 -6.97 -19.25 -4.66
CA SER A 173 -5.81 -18.87 -5.46
C SER A 173 -6.04 -19.10 -6.96
N GLU A 174 -6.50 -20.31 -7.33
CA GLU A 174 -6.82 -20.64 -8.72
C GLU A 174 -8.02 -19.86 -9.27
N LEU A 175 -9.01 -19.54 -8.44
CA LEU A 175 -10.11 -18.65 -8.84
C LEU A 175 -9.56 -17.26 -9.20
N TYR A 176 -8.69 -16.68 -8.38
CA TYR A 176 -8.15 -15.34 -8.62
C TYR A 176 -7.19 -15.31 -9.82
N ARG A 177 -6.46 -16.40 -10.07
CA ARG A 177 -5.71 -16.62 -11.31
C ARG A 177 -6.61 -16.66 -12.54
N SER A 178 -7.77 -17.33 -12.44
CA SER A 178 -8.77 -17.35 -13.53
C SER A 178 -9.36 -15.98 -13.84
N TRP A 179 -9.32 -15.04 -12.89
CA TRP A 179 -9.68 -13.63 -13.09
C TRP A 179 -8.55 -12.79 -13.66
N ASN A 180 -7.41 -13.42 -13.94
CA ASN A 180 -6.19 -12.77 -14.42
C ASN A 180 -5.66 -11.69 -13.45
N CYS A 181 -5.78 -11.94 -12.13
CA CYS A 181 -5.07 -11.13 -11.14
C CYS A 181 -3.58 -11.44 -11.19
N ASP A 182 -2.76 -10.45 -10.88
CA ASP A 182 -1.29 -10.56 -10.97
C ASP A 182 -0.67 -10.83 -9.60
N VAL A 183 -1.15 -10.12 -8.59
CA VAL A 183 -0.69 -10.26 -7.20
C VAL A 183 -1.87 -10.25 -6.23
N ILE A 184 -1.67 -10.81 -5.04
CA ILE A 184 -2.66 -10.88 -3.97
C ILE A 184 -2.06 -10.37 -2.66
N GLY A 185 -2.84 -9.62 -1.90
CA GLY A 185 -2.50 -9.27 -0.53
C GLY A 185 -3.68 -8.67 0.21
N MET A 186 -3.43 -8.01 1.33
CA MET A 186 -4.48 -7.68 2.29
C MET A 186 -4.65 -6.18 2.57
N THR A 187 -3.87 -5.27 1.96
CA THR A 187 -3.71 -3.91 2.52
C THR A 187 -4.01 -2.74 1.58
N ASN A 188 -3.85 -2.87 0.25
CA ASN A 188 -3.96 -1.70 -0.63
C ASN A 188 -5.40 -1.17 -0.83
N MET A 189 -6.44 -1.91 -0.38
CA MET A 189 -7.80 -1.40 -0.25
C MET A 189 -8.28 -1.45 1.20
N PRO A 190 -8.93 -0.38 1.70
CA PRO A 190 -9.35 0.83 1.00
C PRO A 190 -8.31 1.96 0.93
N GLU A 191 -7.02 1.69 1.21
CA GLU A 191 -5.95 2.70 1.21
C GLU A 191 -5.94 3.58 -0.05
N ALA A 192 -5.99 2.99 -1.25
CA ALA A 192 -6.02 3.74 -2.51
C ALA A 192 -7.31 4.56 -2.71
N LYS A 193 -8.47 4.04 -2.27
CA LYS A 193 -9.76 4.77 -2.32
C LYS A 193 -9.72 6.02 -1.47
N LEU A 194 -9.21 5.89 -0.25
CA LEU A 194 -9.14 6.98 0.70
C LEU A 194 -8.10 8.02 0.29
N ALA A 195 -6.93 7.59 -0.23
CA ALA A 195 -5.96 8.53 -0.78
C ALA A 195 -6.55 9.36 -1.94
N ARG A 196 -7.36 8.73 -2.81
CA ARG A 196 -8.09 9.40 -3.88
C ARG A 196 -9.12 10.41 -3.33
N GLU A 197 -9.92 10.02 -2.35
CA GLU A 197 -10.88 10.93 -1.70
C GLU A 197 -10.21 12.10 -0.97
N ALA A 198 -9.01 11.89 -0.42
CA ALA A 198 -8.20 12.93 0.23
C ALA A 198 -7.40 13.80 -0.75
N GLU A 199 -7.57 13.60 -2.06
CA GLU A 199 -6.82 14.32 -3.11
C GLU A 199 -5.29 14.21 -2.93
N MET A 200 -4.80 13.03 -2.58
CA MET A 200 -3.37 12.71 -2.56
C MET A 200 -3.03 11.80 -3.73
N CYS A 201 -1.91 12.04 -4.41
CA CYS A 201 -1.39 11.09 -5.38
C CYS A 201 -1.05 9.79 -4.66
N TYR A 202 -1.39 8.65 -5.23
CA TYR A 202 -1.12 7.34 -4.63
C TYR A 202 -0.51 6.40 -5.66
N ALA A 203 0.57 5.72 -5.28
CA ALA A 203 1.11 4.57 -6.00
C ALA A 203 1.46 3.49 -4.97
N THR A 204 1.49 2.24 -5.42
CA THR A 204 1.89 1.12 -4.58
C THR A 204 2.95 0.28 -5.28
N VAL A 205 3.97 -0.09 -4.53
CA VAL A 205 5.00 -1.05 -4.94
C VAL A 205 4.73 -2.34 -4.18
N ALA A 206 4.27 -3.35 -4.91
CA ALA A 206 4.04 -4.68 -4.38
C ALA A 206 5.34 -5.48 -4.46
N MET A 207 5.77 -6.06 -3.35
CA MET A 207 6.98 -6.87 -3.23
C MET A 207 6.56 -8.33 -3.19
N VAL A 208 6.81 -9.08 -4.27
CA VAL A 208 6.44 -10.49 -4.31
C VAL A 208 7.32 -11.27 -3.35
N THR A 209 6.69 -11.96 -2.38
CA THR A 209 7.38 -12.79 -1.38
C THR A 209 7.18 -14.28 -1.59
N ASP A 210 6.12 -14.67 -2.30
CA ASP A 210 5.67 -16.05 -2.47
C ASP A 210 4.77 -16.16 -3.71
N PHE A 211 4.35 -17.37 -4.07
CA PHE A 211 3.36 -17.64 -5.12
C PHE A 211 1.97 -17.94 -4.54
N ASP A 212 1.59 -17.30 -3.44
CA ASP A 212 0.41 -17.65 -2.66
C ASP A 212 0.42 -19.15 -2.31
N CYS A 213 -0.55 -19.93 -2.79
CA CYS A 213 -0.56 -21.38 -2.58
C CYS A 213 -0.78 -22.21 -3.85
N TRP A 214 -0.72 -21.62 -5.04
CA TRP A 214 -0.99 -22.31 -6.31
C TRP A 214 0.22 -23.03 -6.90
N HIS A 215 1.44 -22.56 -6.59
CA HIS A 215 2.65 -23.11 -7.20
C HIS A 215 3.06 -24.44 -6.53
N PRO A 216 3.18 -25.55 -7.27
CA PRO A 216 3.38 -26.89 -6.69
C PRO A 216 4.76 -27.09 -6.04
N ASP A 217 5.78 -26.35 -6.50
CA ASP A 217 7.17 -26.51 -6.07
C ASP A 217 7.67 -25.38 -5.14
N HIS A 218 6.78 -24.50 -4.69
CA HIS A 218 7.12 -23.42 -3.77
C HIS A 218 6.42 -23.63 -2.43
N ASP A 219 7.14 -23.45 -1.32
CA ASP A 219 6.55 -23.56 0.01
C ASP A 219 5.35 -22.61 0.14
N HIS A 220 4.30 -23.08 0.81
CA HIS A 220 3.10 -22.29 1.12
C HIS A 220 3.47 -21.04 1.92
N VAL A 221 2.71 -19.95 1.76
CA VAL A 221 2.95 -18.69 2.46
C VAL A 221 3.12 -18.89 3.97
N THR A 222 4.28 -18.46 4.49
CA THR A 222 4.58 -18.40 5.92
C THR A 222 4.74 -16.94 6.37
N VAL A 223 4.51 -16.69 7.67
CA VAL A 223 4.67 -15.36 8.30
C VAL A 223 6.05 -15.18 8.94
N GLU A 224 6.96 -16.15 8.75
CA GLU A 224 8.36 -16.08 9.21
C GLU A 224 9.24 -15.24 8.29
#